data_AF-A0AAE0SRL6-F1
#
_entry.id   AF-A0AAE0SRL6-F1
#
_cell.length_a   1.000
_cell.length_b   1.000
_cell.length_c   1.000
_cell.angle_alpha   90.00
_cell.angle_beta   90.00
_cell.angle_gamma   90.00
#
_symmetry.space_group_name_H-M   'P 1'
#
loop_
_entity.id
_entity.type
_entity.pdbx_description
1 polymer ?
#
loop_
_entity_poly.entity_id
_entity_poly.type
_entity_poly.pdbx_seq_one_letter_code
_entity_poly.pdbx_strand_id
1 'polypeptide(L)'
;MVIMLQHNVPVVNGYVPFVSIIEQTNGTDVSVCDAKVLLKATFRRSNQTVPCQGCTRVPQCGNQMLKIELWMSPTKNGISFHAGDSISNDGYGGDNNTQENDAEFHFYNYEQRLYGSDKCLNMSQLLFSLPNTSAHWVTIYIGNEFIRVSTPFGDAYELCSNCLFALNGQSDSQGTMNEDVYVGLNRIIENSYLGDGRGVCGVVISWACPWKT
;
A
#
# COMPACT_ATOMS: atom_id res chain seq x y z
N MET A 1 16.72 -1.70 -9.47
CA MET A 1 15.40 -2.24 -9.07
C MET A 1 14.70 -2.73 -10.33
N VAL A 2 14.03 -3.88 -10.28
CA VAL A 2 13.16 -4.37 -11.36
C VAL A 2 11.71 -4.06 -11.00
N ILE A 3 10.97 -3.38 -11.89
CA ILE A 3 9.56 -3.03 -11.67
C ILE A 3 8.75 -3.69 -12.78
N MET A 4 7.77 -4.50 -12.40
CA MET A 4 6.81 -5.07 -13.33
C MET A 4 5.39 -4.64 -12.93
N LEU A 5 4.72 -3.93 -13.82
CA LEU A 5 3.32 -3.53 -13.67
C LEU A 5 2.46 -4.42 -14.56
N GLN A 6 1.47 -5.11 -13.98
CA GLN A 6 0.55 -5.97 -14.71
C GLN A 6 -0.83 -5.33 -14.81
N HIS A 7 -1.19 -4.87 -16.01
CA HIS A 7 -2.47 -4.22 -16.30
C HIS A 7 -3.54 -5.18 -16.84
N ASN A 8 -3.62 -6.40 -16.32
CA ASN A 8 -4.50 -7.46 -16.86
C ASN A 8 -6.01 -7.28 -16.54
N VAL A 9 -6.50 -6.04 -16.41
CA VAL A 9 -7.90 -5.77 -16.07
C VAL A 9 -8.67 -5.32 -17.32
N PRO A 10 -9.77 -5.99 -17.69
CA PRO A 10 -10.61 -5.57 -18.80
C PRO A 10 -11.16 -4.15 -18.60
N VAL A 11 -11.17 -3.34 -19.67
CA VAL A 11 -11.82 -2.03 -19.68
C VAL A 11 -13.33 -2.23 -19.61
N VAL A 12 -13.99 -1.71 -18.56
CA VAL A 12 -15.45 -1.74 -18.44
C VAL A 12 -15.97 -0.35 -18.05
N ASN A 13 -16.75 0.27 -18.94
CA ASN A 13 -17.35 1.60 -18.74
C ASN A 13 -16.35 2.75 -18.46
N GLY A 14 -15.17 2.72 -19.10
CA GLY A 14 -14.25 3.86 -19.12
C GLY A 14 -13.37 4.07 -17.88
N TYR A 15 -13.52 3.25 -16.84
CA TYR A 15 -12.67 3.28 -15.65
C TYR A 15 -11.95 1.94 -15.48
N VAL A 16 -10.63 1.97 -15.66
CA VAL A 16 -9.75 0.82 -15.43
C VAL A 16 -8.91 1.13 -14.22
N PRO A 17 -8.87 0.25 -13.21
CA PRO A 17 -7.91 0.41 -12.14
C PRO A 17 -6.51 0.34 -12.76
N PHE A 18 -5.72 1.37 -12.51
CA PHE A 18 -4.46 1.58 -13.20
C PHE A 18 -3.34 1.84 -12.20
N VAL A 19 -2.15 1.37 -12.55
CA VAL A 19 -0.92 1.67 -11.81
C VAL A 19 -0.01 2.45 -12.72
N SER A 20 0.55 3.53 -12.20
CA SER A 20 1.48 4.42 -12.91
C SER A 20 2.67 4.76 -12.03
N ILE A 21 3.84 4.96 -12.65
CA ILE A 21 5.01 5.53 -11.99
C ILE A 21 4.85 7.05 -12.06
N ILE A 22 4.87 7.71 -10.90
CA ILE A 22 4.83 9.18 -10.81
C ILE A 22 6.25 9.74 -10.83
N GLU A 23 7.15 9.13 -10.06
CA GLU A 23 8.52 9.60 -9.91
C GLU A 23 9.48 8.42 -9.84
N GLN A 24 10.66 8.56 -10.44
CA GLN A 24 11.72 7.58 -10.37
C GLN A 24 13.08 8.26 -10.35
N THR A 25 13.91 7.89 -9.37
CA THR A 25 15.31 8.28 -9.29
C THR A 25 16.19 7.03 -9.37
N ASN A 26 17.23 7.10 -10.19
CA ASN A 26 18.19 6.00 -10.32
C ASN A 26 18.96 5.81 -9.01
N GLY A 27 19.17 4.55 -8.65
CA GLY A 27 20.04 4.18 -7.54
C GLY A 27 21.50 4.49 -7.85
N THR A 28 22.28 4.73 -6.81
CA THR A 28 23.74 4.91 -6.89
C THR A 28 24.49 3.61 -6.62
N ASP A 29 23.86 2.66 -5.91
CA ASP A 29 24.45 1.38 -5.56
C ASP A 29 23.41 0.24 -5.70
N VAL A 30 23.55 -0.49 -6.80
CA VAL A 30 22.72 -1.66 -7.11
C VAL A 30 22.85 -2.79 -6.09
N SER A 31 23.93 -2.88 -5.31
CA SER A 31 24.14 -3.93 -4.32
C SER A 31 23.25 -3.78 -3.08
N VAL A 32 22.81 -2.55 -2.79
CA VAL A 32 21.95 -2.22 -1.64
C VAL A 32 20.52 -1.86 -2.05
N CYS A 33 20.23 -1.85 -3.35
CA CYS A 33 18.91 -1.56 -3.90
C CYS A 33 18.36 -0.22 -3.41
N ASP A 34 19.00 0.89 -3.83
CA ASP A 34 18.72 2.26 -3.39
C ASP A 34 17.96 3.11 -4.43
N ALA A 35 17.54 2.54 -5.56
CA ALA A 35 16.71 3.25 -6.53
C ALA A 35 15.37 3.62 -5.90
N LYS A 36 14.90 4.84 -6.11
CA LYS A 36 13.69 5.37 -5.48
C LYS A 36 12.56 5.47 -6.49
N VAL A 37 11.37 5.05 -6.10
CA VAL A 37 10.20 5.07 -6.99
C VAL A 37 8.97 5.47 -6.21
N LEU A 38 8.18 6.40 -6.75
CA LEU A 38 6.83 6.68 -6.29
C LEU A 38 5.85 6.21 -7.36
N LEU A 39 4.92 5.36 -6.96
CA LEU A 39 3.85 4.85 -7.79
C LEU A 39 2.51 5.36 -7.27
N LYS A 40 1.51 5.35 -8.15
CA LYS A 40 0.12 5.52 -7.80
C LYS A 40 -0.74 4.45 -8.43
N ALA A 41 -1.57 3.83 -7.61
CA ALA A 41 -2.55 2.84 -7.98
C ALA A 41 -3.96 3.38 -7.70
N THR A 42 -4.74 3.60 -8.76
CA THR A 42 -6.11 4.12 -8.64
C THR A 42 -7.09 2.95 -8.64
N PHE A 43 -7.87 2.84 -7.56
CA PHE A 43 -8.93 1.88 -7.38
C PHE A 43 -10.19 2.30 -8.12
N ARG A 44 -11.09 1.35 -8.31
CA ARG A 44 -12.40 1.58 -8.92
C ARG A 44 -13.48 1.61 -7.83
N ARG A 45 -14.45 2.51 -7.94
CA ARG A 45 -15.64 2.54 -7.06
C ARG A 45 -16.54 1.31 -7.25
N SER A 46 -17.09 0.80 -6.15
CA SER A 46 -17.99 -0.38 -6.10
C SER A 46 -19.29 -0.25 -6.89
N ASN A 47 -19.74 0.96 -7.21
CA ASN A 47 -20.96 1.18 -8.00
C ASN A 47 -20.78 0.86 -9.50
N GLN A 48 -19.58 0.43 -9.91
CA GLN A 48 -19.28 0.08 -11.29
C GLN A 48 -19.06 -1.45 -11.43
N THR A 49 -19.91 -2.11 -12.23
CA THR A 49 -20.03 -3.56 -12.35
C THR A 49 -18.80 -4.22 -13.01
N VAL A 50 -17.88 -4.79 -12.21
CA VAL A 50 -17.15 -6.03 -12.53
C VAL A 50 -17.06 -6.83 -11.22
N PRO A 51 -17.92 -7.84 -11.00
CA PRO A 51 -17.93 -8.56 -9.73
C PRO A 51 -16.76 -9.55 -9.66
N CYS A 52 -15.83 -9.36 -8.72
CA CYS A 52 -15.14 -10.51 -8.14
C CYS A 52 -16.18 -11.27 -7.29
N GLN A 53 -16.52 -12.52 -7.64
CA GLN A 53 -17.44 -13.32 -6.82
C GLN A 53 -16.75 -13.71 -5.49
N GLY A 54 -17.20 -13.20 -4.34
CA GLY A 54 -16.68 -13.54 -2.99
C GLY A 54 -17.08 -12.51 -1.92
N CYS A 55 -17.15 -12.94 -0.64
CA CYS A 55 -17.64 -12.39 0.66
C CYS A 55 -18.58 -11.16 0.78
N THR A 56 -19.46 -11.23 1.80
CA THR A 56 -20.57 -10.30 2.10
C THR A 56 -20.35 -9.41 3.34
N ARG A 57 -19.12 -9.35 3.89
CA ARG A 57 -18.76 -8.48 5.02
C ARG A 57 -17.41 -7.84 4.77
N VAL A 58 -17.23 -6.65 5.36
CA VAL A 58 -15.96 -5.92 5.36
C VAL A 58 -14.84 -6.92 5.72
N PRO A 59 -13.80 -7.00 4.90
CA PRO A 59 -13.51 -6.10 3.79
C PRO A 59 -14.33 -6.46 2.56
N GLN A 60 -14.95 -5.46 1.93
CA GLN A 60 -15.94 -5.61 0.86
C GLN A 60 -15.40 -6.47 -0.29
N CYS A 61 -15.66 -7.76 -0.22
CA CYS A 61 -15.26 -8.66 -1.28
C CYS A 61 -16.19 -8.41 -2.48
N GLY A 62 -15.56 -8.10 -3.61
CA GLY A 62 -16.22 -7.56 -4.80
C GLY A 62 -15.33 -6.56 -5.54
N ASN A 63 -14.56 -5.77 -4.78
CA ASN A 63 -13.55 -4.87 -5.34
C ASN A 63 -12.19 -5.58 -5.46
N GLN A 64 -11.42 -5.19 -6.48
CA GLN A 64 -10.04 -5.67 -6.65
C GLN A 64 -9.15 -5.13 -5.53
N MET A 65 -8.16 -5.93 -5.15
CA MET A 65 -7.09 -5.54 -4.24
C MET A 65 -5.82 -5.26 -5.05
N LEU A 66 -5.03 -4.31 -4.59
CA LEU A 66 -3.67 -4.12 -5.07
C LEU A 66 -2.79 -5.19 -4.45
N LYS A 67 -2.25 -6.09 -5.28
CA LYS A 67 -1.26 -7.08 -4.88
C LYS A 67 0.13 -6.55 -5.20
N ILE A 68 0.98 -6.49 -4.19
CA ILE A 68 2.36 -6.01 -4.27
C ILE A 68 3.28 -7.12 -3.79
N GLU A 69 4.11 -7.63 -4.69
CA GLU A 69 5.12 -8.64 -4.38
C GLU A 69 6.49 -7.96 -4.37
N LEU A 70 7.15 -7.97 -3.23
CA LEU A 70 8.42 -7.29 -3.00
C LEU A 70 9.54 -8.29 -2.84
N TRP A 71 10.67 -8.02 -3.50
CA TRP A 71 11.95 -8.67 -3.26
C TRP A 71 12.85 -7.74 -2.47
N MET A 72 13.27 -8.18 -1.28
CA MET A 72 13.95 -7.38 -0.28
C MET A 72 15.40 -7.80 -0.09
N SER A 73 16.30 -6.82 -0.02
CA SER A 73 17.70 -6.98 0.36
C SER A 73 17.82 -7.45 1.82
N PRO A 74 18.79 -8.33 2.16
CA PRO A 74 19.15 -8.61 3.54
C PRO A 74 19.56 -7.36 4.33
N THR A 75 20.07 -6.32 3.66
CA THR A 75 20.67 -5.13 4.29
C THR A 75 19.76 -3.89 4.21
N LYS A 76 18.44 -4.11 4.21
CA LYS A 76 17.43 -3.05 4.21
C LYS A 76 17.56 -2.10 5.41
N ASN A 77 17.30 -0.81 5.18
CA ASN A 77 17.43 0.26 6.17
C ASN A 77 16.43 1.38 5.85
N GLY A 78 15.97 2.10 6.87
CA GLY A 78 15.03 3.20 6.76
C GLY A 78 13.68 2.74 6.23
N ILE A 79 12.92 3.67 5.63
CA ILE A 79 11.65 3.37 4.96
C ILE A 79 11.92 2.77 3.58
N SER A 80 12.01 1.44 3.55
CA SER A 80 12.27 0.69 2.31
C SER A 80 11.02 0.50 1.46
N PHE A 81 9.85 0.47 2.08
CA PHE A 81 8.55 0.40 1.44
C PHE A 81 7.59 1.28 2.21
N HIS A 82 6.74 2.03 1.50
CA HIS A 82 5.66 2.81 2.07
C HIS A 82 4.44 2.73 1.16
N ALA A 83 3.27 2.48 1.72
CA ALA A 83 1.99 2.60 1.04
C ALA A 83 1.04 3.43 1.89
N GLY A 84 0.32 4.34 1.25
CA GLY A 84 -0.62 5.23 1.91
C GLY A 84 -1.74 5.64 0.97
N ASP A 85 -2.92 5.92 1.51
CA ASP A 85 -4.01 6.55 0.78
C ASP A 85 -4.08 8.06 1.06
N SER A 86 -2.94 8.70 1.29
CA SER A 86 -2.77 10.14 1.15
C SER A 86 -1.47 10.47 0.43
N ILE A 87 -1.49 11.46 -0.48
CA ILE A 87 -0.28 11.88 -1.21
C ILE A 87 0.76 12.52 -0.29
N SER A 88 0.34 12.90 0.91
CA SER A 88 1.13 13.58 1.93
C SER A 88 1.51 12.68 3.10
N ASN A 89 1.22 11.37 3.02
CA ASN A 89 1.58 10.43 4.08
C ASN A 89 3.09 10.44 4.38
N ASP A 90 3.43 10.51 5.66
CA ASP A 90 4.76 10.89 6.18
C ASP A 90 5.50 9.80 6.98
N GLY A 91 4.90 8.60 7.07
CA GLY A 91 5.51 7.43 7.70
C GLY A 91 5.27 7.33 9.21
N TYR A 92 4.35 8.09 9.80
CA TYR A 92 3.91 7.93 11.18
C TYR A 92 2.40 8.08 11.40
N GLY A 93 1.60 7.90 10.34
CA GLY A 93 0.16 8.18 10.40
C GLY A 93 -0.13 9.67 10.46
N GLY A 94 0.64 10.46 9.71
CA GLY A 94 0.44 11.89 9.54
C GLY A 94 0.47 12.24 8.06
N ASP A 95 -0.34 13.24 7.66
CA ASP A 95 -0.56 13.53 6.25
C ASP A 95 -0.68 15.04 5.93
N ASN A 96 -0.14 15.92 6.78
CA ASN A 96 -0.26 17.36 6.63
C ASN A 96 -1.71 17.91 6.57
N ASN A 97 -2.71 17.14 7.03
CA ASN A 97 -4.15 17.44 6.95
C ASN A 97 -4.69 17.47 5.51
N THR A 98 -4.13 16.65 4.62
CA THR A 98 -4.59 16.62 3.23
C THR A 98 -5.85 15.77 3.10
N GLN A 99 -5.94 14.68 3.84
CA GLN A 99 -7.02 13.68 3.82
C GLN A 99 -7.20 13.06 5.22
N GLU A 100 -8.45 12.95 5.69
CA GLU A 100 -8.75 12.29 6.97
C GLU A 100 -8.64 10.75 6.85
N ASN A 101 -8.79 10.24 5.63
CA ASN A 101 -8.52 8.85 5.31
C ASN A 101 -7.09 8.73 4.77
N ASP A 102 -6.15 8.53 5.69
CA ASP A 102 -4.70 8.60 5.48
C ASP A 102 -3.98 7.41 6.12
N ALA A 103 -4.55 6.21 6.01
CA ALA A 103 -3.95 5.00 6.54
C ALA A 103 -2.61 4.70 5.85
N GLU A 104 -1.61 4.29 6.63
CA GLU A 104 -0.25 4.04 6.15
C GLU A 104 0.26 2.66 6.52
N PHE A 105 0.95 2.01 5.60
CA PHE A 105 1.71 0.80 5.85
C PHE A 105 3.13 0.95 5.35
N HIS A 106 4.13 0.69 6.19
CA HIS A 106 5.53 0.78 5.77
C HIS A 106 6.44 -0.27 6.39
N PHE A 107 7.58 -0.47 5.73
CA PHE A 107 8.71 -1.21 6.26
C PHE A 107 9.78 -0.23 6.73
N TYR A 108 9.95 -0.16 8.05
CA TYR A 108 11.02 0.60 8.69
C TYR A 108 12.09 -0.36 9.21
N ASN A 109 13.26 -0.38 8.56
CA ASN A 109 14.31 -1.37 8.85
C ASN A 109 13.79 -2.81 8.73
N TYR A 110 13.69 -3.50 9.86
CA TYR A 110 13.19 -4.87 10.01
C TYR A 110 11.86 -4.88 10.76
N GLU A 111 11.06 -3.84 10.64
CA GLU A 111 9.72 -3.77 11.22
C GLU A 111 8.71 -3.43 10.14
N GLN A 112 7.52 -4.01 10.25
CA GLN A 112 6.36 -3.66 9.47
C GLN A 112 5.42 -2.91 10.39
N ARG A 113 4.96 -1.73 9.98
CA ARG A 113 4.07 -0.90 10.80
C ARG A 113 2.88 -0.49 9.99
N LEU A 114 1.71 -0.57 10.62
CA LEU A 114 0.44 -0.11 10.07
C LEU A 114 -0.12 0.98 10.98
N TYR A 115 -0.39 2.11 10.36
CA TYR A 115 -1.08 3.24 10.96
C TYR A 115 -2.50 3.31 10.39
N GLY A 116 -3.47 3.49 11.27
CA GLY A 116 -4.84 3.76 10.91
C GLY A 116 -5.03 5.23 10.59
N SER A 117 -6.08 5.51 9.83
CA SER A 117 -6.45 6.86 9.42
C SER A 117 -6.85 7.75 10.61
N ASP A 118 -6.72 9.06 10.43
CA ASP A 118 -7.15 10.09 11.37
C ASP A 118 -8.63 9.99 11.74
N LYS A 119 -9.49 9.47 10.87
CA LYS A 119 -10.90 9.15 11.20
C LYS A 119 -11.09 8.32 12.48
N CYS A 120 -10.04 7.62 12.91
CA CYS A 120 -10.06 6.75 14.06
C CYS A 120 -9.32 7.33 15.29
N LEU A 121 -9.35 8.66 15.48
CA LEU A 121 -8.76 9.44 16.60
C LEU A 121 -8.88 8.83 18.02
N ASN A 122 -9.84 7.94 18.26
CA ASN A 122 -10.04 7.28 19.56
C ASN A 122 -9.21 5.99 19.75
N MET A 123 -8.38 5.62 18.78
CA MET A 123 -7.46 4.48 18.85
C MET A 123 -6.01 4.95 18.73
N SER A 124 -5.06 4.13 19.19
CA SER A 124 -3.65 4.31 18.81
C SER A 124 -3.57 4.31 17.28
N GLN A 125 -3.04 5.39 16.69
CA GLN A 125 -2.81 5.46 15.24
C GLN A 125 -1.97 4.26 14.79
N LEU A 126 -0.94 3.84 15.55
CA LEU A 126 -0.27 2.56 15.30
C LEU A 126 -1.21 1.40 15.65
N LEU A 127 -1.75 0.75 14.62
CA LEU A 127 -2.67 -0.39 14.73
C LEU A 127 -1.92 -1.70 14.97
N PHE A 128 -0.75 -1.87 14.32
CA PHE A 128 0.17 -2.95 14.67
C PHE A 128 1.61 -2.60 14.31
N SER A 129 2.54 -3.24 15.03
CA SER A 129 3.94 -3.36 14.64
C SER A 129 4.34 -4.83 14.71
N LEU A 130 4.87 -5.35 13.61
CA LEU A 130 5.39 -6.71 13.54
C LEU A 130 6.88 -6.66 13.24
N PRO A 131 7.71 -7.43 13.96
CA PRO A 131 9.08 -7.64 13.54
C PRO A 131 9.05 -8.30 12.15
N ASN A 132 9.56 -7.59 11.16
CA ASN A 132 9.83 -8.13 9.86
C ASN A 132 11.00 -9.10 10.00
N THR A 133 10.72 -10.36 9.75
CA THR A 133 11.74 -11.39 9.69
C THR A 133 12.72 -11.09 8.56
N SER A 134 13.81 -11.84 8.47
CA SER A 134 14.75 -11.86 7.35
C SER A 134 14.12 -12.28 6.00
N ALA A 135 12.81 -12.10 5.84
CA ALA A 135 12.07 -12.36 4.62
C ALA A 135 12.64 -11.53 3.46
N HIS A 136 13.10 -12.26 2.45
CA HIS A 136 13.56 -11.72 1.17
C HIS A 136 12.42 -11.54 0.17
N TRP A 137 11.24 -12.05 0.49
CA TRP A 137 10.03 -11.91 -0.29
C TRP A 137 8.88 -11.59 0.66
N VAL A 138 8.13 -10.52 0.39
CA VAL A 138 6.85 -10.24 1.06
C VAL A 138 5.77 -10.01 0.00
N THR A 139 4.57 -10.55 0.24
CA THR A 139 3.38 -10.23 -0.57
C THR A 139 2.38 -9.45 0.26
N ILE A 140 2.01 -8.28 -0.21
CA ILE A 140 1.07 -7.36 0.41
C ILE A 140 -0.18 -7.28 -0.46
N TYR A 141 -1.35 -7.29 0.19
CA TYR A 141 -2.63 -7.02 -0.44
C TYR A 141 -3.23 -5.81 0.27
N ILE A 142 -3.54 -4.77 -0.51
CA ILE A 142 -4.25 -3.58 -0.04
C ILE A 142 -5.61 -3.54 -0.72
N GLY A 143 -6.65 -3.31 0.07
CA GLY A 143 -8.00 -3.13 -0.42
C GLY A 143 -8.75 -2.14 0.45
N ASN A 144 -9.98 -1.83 0.05
CA ASN A 144 -10.83 -0.96 0.86
C ASN A 144 -11.03 -1.55 2.26
N GLU A 145 -10.65 -0.79 3.29
CA GLU A 145 -10.75 -1.16 4.70
C GLU A 145 -9.99 -2.46 5.02
N PHE A 146 -8.94 -2.77 4.24
CA PHE A 146 -8.23 -4.05 4.27
C PHE A 146 -6.73 -3.94 4.07
N ILE A 147 -5.98 -4.74 4.82
CA ILE A 147 -4.62 -5.12 4.46
C ILE A 147 -4.34 -6.56 4.85
N ARG A 148 -3.57 -7.25 4.00
CA ARG A 148 -2.93 -8.51 4.35
C ARG A 148 -1.47 -8.49 3.95
N VAL A 149 -0.62 -8.95 4.84
CA VAL A 149 0.82 -9.12 4.59
C VAL A 149 1.16 -10.58 4.80
N SER A 150 1.82 -11.19 3.83
CA SER A 150 2.21 -12.59 3.87
C SER A 150 3.69 -12.77 3.55
N THR A 151 4.34 -13.66 4.28
CA THR A 151 5.74 -14.03 4.08
C THR A 151 5.83 -15.46 3.53
N PRO A 152 6.93 -15.86 2.88
CA PRO A 152 7.13 -17.22 2.38
C PRO A 152 7.12 -18.30 3.46
N PHE A 153 7.23 -17.91 4.75
CA PHE A 153 7.23 -18.85 5.88
C PHE A 153 5.81 -19.21 6.36
N GLY A 154 4.77 -18.66 5.71
CA GLY A 154 3.37 -18.94 6.04
C GLY A 154 2.76 -17.99 7.06
N ASP A 155 3.56 -17.10 7.66
CA ASP A 155 3.04 -16.02 8.51
C ASP A 155 2.25 -15.04 7.63
N ALA A 156 0.97 -14.89 7.96
CA ALA A 156 0.11 -13.89 7.37
C ALA A 156 -0.52 -13.05 8.48
N TYR A 157 -0.32 -11.74 8.40
CA TYR A 157 -1.09 -10.79 9.19
C TYR A 157 -2.19 -10.22 8.31
N GLU A 158 -3.40 -10.16 8.84
CA GLU A 158 -4.57 -9.65 8.15
C GLU A 158 -5.32 -8.73 9.09
N LEU A 159 -5.69 -7.55 8.62
CA LEU A 159 -6.55 -6.64 9.34
C LEU A 159 -7.62 -6.08 8.42
N CYS A 160 -8.81 -6.01 8.99
CA CYS A 160 -10.00 -5.45 8.39
C CYS A 160 -10.56 -4.43 9.37
N SER A 161 -10.65 -3.17 8.96
CA SER A 161 -11.14 -2.09 9.81
C SER A 161 -11.51 -0.87 8.97
N ASN A 162 -12.53 -0.15 9.40
CA ASN A 162 -12.94 1.14 8.83
C ASN A 162 -11.93 2.29 9.06
N CYS A 163 -10.83 1.98 9.76
CA CYS A 163 -9.68 2.84 10.00
C CYS A 163 -8.53 2.59 9.02
N LEU A 164 -8.73 1.70 8.05
CA LEU A 164 -7.76 1.43 7.00
C LEU A 164 -8.17 2.16 5.72
N PHE A 165 -7.46 1.88 4.64
CA PHE A 165 -7.57 2.55 3.35
C PHE A 165 -9.02 2.77 2.87
N ALA A 166 -9.35 4.01 2.51
CA ALA A 166 -10.62 4.44 1.97
C ALA A 166 -10.59 4.43 0.43
N LEU A 167 -10.78 3.24 -0.16
CA LEU A 167 -10.56 3.00 -1.60
C LEU A 167 -11.84 2.74 -2.38
N ASN A 168 -13.00 3.00 -1.76
CA ASN A 168 -14.30 2.77 -2.36
C ASN A 168 -15.11 4.07 -2.53
N GLY A 169 -14.43 5.20 -2.56
CA GLY A 169 -15.07 6.50 -2.60
C GLY A 169 -15.81 6.82 -1.29
N GLN A 170 -15.20 6.53 -0.15
CA GLN A 170 -15.67 7.11 1.11
C GLN A 170 -15.47 8.63 1.09
N SER A 171 -16.35 9.36 1.77
CA SER A 171 -16.18 10.79 1.97
C SER A 171 -14.95 11.08 2.83
N ASP A 172 -14.28 12.17 2.54
CA ASP A 172 -13.17 12.71 3.33
C ASP A 172 -13.57 14.09 3.89
N SER A 173 -13.25 14.38 5.15
CA SER A 173 -13.61 15.66 5.78
C SER A 173 -12.55 16.75 5.62
N GLN A 174 -11.33 16.39 5.24
CA GLN A 174 -10.21 17.31 5.07
C GLN A 174 -9.90 17.58 3.59
N GLY A 175 -10.11 16.58 2.74
CA GLY A 175 -9.74 16.62 1.33
C GLY A 175 -10.81 16.12 0.36
N THR A 176 -10.38 15.85 -0.87
CA THR A 176 -11.21 15.15 -1.84
C THR A 176 -11.32 13.67 -1.50
N MET A 177 -12.45 13.07 -1.85
CA MET A 177 -12.64 11.62 -1.84
C MET A 177 -11.45 10.91 -2.49
N ASN A 178 -10.80 10.01 -1.74
CA ASN A 178 -9.66 9.27 -2.24
C ASN A 178 -10.06 7.94 -2.90
N GLU A 179 -9.34 7.59 -3.95
CA GLU A 179 -9.37 6.28 -4.62
C GLU A 179 -7.94 5.81 -4.94
N ASP A 180 -6.93 6.57 -4.55
CA ASP A 180 -5.54 6.34 -4.89
C ASP A 180 -4.76 5.76 -3.71
N VAL A 181 -3.99 4.71 -3.98
CA VAL A 181 -2.91 4.27 -3.11
C VAL A 181 -1.59 4.74 -3.72
N TYR A 182 -0.83 5.50 -2.96
CA TYR A 182 0.53 5.88 -3.28
C TYR A 182 1.49 4.83 -2.71
N VAL A 183 2.47 4.42 -3.50
CA VAL A 183 3.46 3.41 -3.10
C VAL A 183 4.87 3.95 -3.32
N GLY A 184 5.57 4.22 -2.22
CA GLY A 184 6.99 4.54 -2.18
C GLY A 184 7.86 3.28 -2.07
N LEU A 185 8.82 3.13 -2.98
CA LEU A 185 9.85 2.09 -2.95
C LEU A 185 11.20 2.75 -2.69
N ASN A 186 11.87 2.34 -1.61
CA ASN A 186 13.08 2.97 -1.07
C ASN A 186 12.94 4.48 -0.85
N ARG A 187 11.72 4.90 -0.56
CA ARG A 187 11.38 6.29 -0.27
C ARG A 187 10.09 6.34 0.49
N ILE A 188 9.88 7.49 1.09
CA ILE A 188 8.60 7.88 1.61
C ILE A 188 7.73 8.53 0.52
N ILE A 189 6.42 8.65 0.76
CA ILE A 189 5.49 9.22 -0.22
C ILE A 189 5.74 10.73 -0.27
N GLU A 190 5.53 11.42 0.85
CA GLU A 190 5.96 12.80 1.05
C GLU A 190 7.19 12.86 1.95
N ASN A 191 8.13 13.75 1.58
CA ASN A 191 9.37 13.96 2.32
C ASN A 191 9.09 14.17 3.82
N SER A 192 9.61 13.28 4.65
CA SER A 192 9.58 13.41 6.10
C SER A 192 10.97 13.37 6.71
N TYR A 193 11.06 13.73 7.99
CA TYR A 193 12.33 13.72 8.75
C TYR A 193 12.96 12.33 8.87
N LEU A 194 12.20 11.25 8.64
CA LEU A 194 12.71 9.88 8.65
C LEU A 194 13.70 9.61 7.53
N GLY A 195 13.56 10.36 6.44
CA GLY A 195 14.32 10.16 5.22
C GLY A 195 13.94 8.88 4.48
N ASP A 196 14.44 8.79 3.26
CA ASP A 196 14.25 7.64 2.41
C ASP A 196 15.08 6.44 2.86
N GLY A 197 14.54 5.24 2.63
CA GLY A 197 15.25 3.99 2.91
C GLY A 197 15.92 3.37 1.69
N ARG A 198 16.29 2.10 1.86
CA ARG A 198 16.81 1.22 0.81
C ARG A 198 16.47 -0.23 1.11
N GLY A 199 16.45 -1.06 0.07
CA GLY A 199 16.32 -2.51 0.21
C GLY A 199 15.25 -3.16 -0.65
N VAL A 200 14.35 -2.43 -1.30
CA VAL A 200 13.46 -3.01 -2.34
C VAL A 200 14.27 -3.18 -3.63
N CYS A 201 14.55 -4.44 -3.97
CA CYS A 201 15.32 -4.81 -5.14
C CYS A 201 14.44 -5.10 -6.36
N GLY A 202 13.21 -5.53 -6.13
CA GLY A 202 12.24 -5.79 -7.18
C GLY A 202 10.82 -5.68 -6.67
N VAL A 203 9.91 -5.36 -7.58
CA VAL A 203 8.47 -5.31 -7.29
C VAL A 203 7.67 -5.85 -8.48
N VAL A 204 6.62 -6.61 -8.17
CA VAL A 204 5.52 -6.90 -9.09
C VAL A 204 4.27 -6.29 -8.50
N ILE A 205 3.58 -5.47 -9.29
CA ILE A 205 2.30 -4.89 -8.92
C ILE A 205 1.23 -5.38 -9.87
N SER A 206 0.16 -5.92 -9.29
CA SER A 206 -0.97 -6.48 -10.03
C SER A 206 -2.27 -6.27 -9.27
N TRP A 207 -3.39 -6.48 -9.95
CA TRP A 207 -4.71 -6.50 -9.35
C TRP A 207 -5.11 -7.94 -9.04
N ALA A 208 -5.57 -8.20 -7.82
CA ALA A 208 -6.05 -9.51 -7.38
C ALA A 208 -7.52 -9.43 -6.96
N CYS A 209 -8.30 -10.47 -7.27
CA CYS A 209 -9.61 -10.61 -6.63
C CYS A 209 -9.41 -11.10 -5.18
N PRO A 210 -10.29 -10.68 -4.25
CA PRO A 210 -10.35 -11.24 -2.91
C PRO A 210 -10.61 -12.74 -2.98
N TRP A 211 -10.02 -13.49 -2.04
CA TRP A 211 -10.22 -14.94 -1.96
C TRP A 211 -11.70 -15.24 -1.69
N LYS A 212 -12.22 -16.30 -2.35
CA LYS A 212 -13.42 -16.97 -1.84
C LYS A 212 -12.97 -17.73 -0.59
N THR A 213 -13.28 -17.21 0.59
CA THR A 213 -13.22 -18.02 1.83
C THR A 213 -14.33 -19.05 1.82
#